data_AF-A0A948Q1I2-F1
#
_entry.id   AF-A0A948Q1I2-F1
#
_cell.length_a   1.000
_cell.length_b   1.000
_cell.length_c   1.000
_cell.angle_alpha   90.00
_cell.angle_beta   90.00
_cell.angle_gamma   90.00
#
_symmetry.space_group_name_H-M   'P 1'
#
loop_
_entity.id
_entity.type
_entity.pdbx_description
1 polymer ?
#
loop_
_entity_poly.entity_id
_entity_poly.type
_entity_poly.pdbx_seq_one_letter_code
_entity_poly.pdbx_strand_id
1 'polypeptide(L)' 'MSKNHDRPARLRFSDGMEFDLSGDLRVVHRRDGWYVVGRGMLIPVADREEGDRTVAQMTNEGGSDDALRT' A
#
# COMPACT_ATOMS: atom_id res chain seq x y z
N MET A 1 3.59 -23.66 14.95
CA MET A 1 3.54 -23.18 13.55
C MET A 1 3.85 -21.69 13.56
N SER A 2 5.13 -21.34 13.44
CA SER A 2 5.58 -19.94 13.52
C SER A 2 5.19 -19.23 12.22
N LYS A 3 4.12 -18.43 12.27
CA LYS A 3 3.78 -17.51 11.18
C LYS A 3 4.78 -16.36 11.23
N ASN A 4 5.97 -16.55 10.68
CA ASN A 4 7.04 -15.54 10.61
C ASN A 4 6.75 -14.38 9.62
N HIS A 5 5.52 -13.87 9.55
CA HIS A 5 5.17 -12.71 8.73
C HIS A 5 5.02 -11.40 9.52
N ASP A 6 5.49 -11.35 10.78
CA ASP A 6 5.64 -10.11 11.52
C ASP A 6 6.97 -9.43 11.17
N ARG A 7 7.19 -9.14 9.87
CA ARG A 7 8.17 -8.11 9.53
C ARG A 7 7.41 -6.79 9.57
N PRO A 8 7.80 -5.82 10.41
CA PRO A 8 7.21 -4.49 10.35
C PRO A 8 7.44 -4.01 8.92
N ALA A 9 6.37 -3.87 8.14
CA ALA A 9 6.41 -3.36 6.78
C ALA A 9 6.63 -1.85 6.84
N ARG A 10 7.69 -1.43 7.52
CA ARG A 10 8.07 -0.04 7.73
C ARG A 10 9.19 0.27 6.75
N LEU A 11 8.87 1.05 5.74
CA LEU A 11 9.83 1.49 4.74
C LEU A 11 10.43 2.80 5.25
N ARG A 12 11.71 2.76 5.64
CA ARG A 12 12.48 3.95 6.01
C ARG A 12 13.39 4.34 4.86
N PHE A 13 13.18 5.54 4.33
CA PHE A 13 14.06 6.13 3.33
C PHE A 13 15.31 6.71 3.99
N SER A 14 16.40 6.75 3.24
CA SER A 14 17.66 7.38 3.67
C SER A 14 17.53 8.87 3.96
N ASP A 15 16.47 9.50 3.44
CA ASP A 15 16.13 10.91 3.65
C ASP A 15 15.46 11.17 5.02
N GLY A 16 15.25 10.13 5.84
CA GLY A 16 14.61 10.23 7.15
C GLY A 16 13.09 10.10 7.14
N MET A 17 12.47 9.93 5.96
CA MET A 17 11.04 9.62 5.84
C MET A 17 10.75 8.16 6.20
N GLU A 18 9.78 7.94 7.09
CA GLU A 18 9.32 6.61 7.50
C GLU A 18 7.85 6.40 7.11
N PHE A 19 7.58 5.31 6.40
CA PHE A 19 6.25 4.92 5.96
C PHE A 19 5.88 3.58 6.54
N ASP A 20 4.68 3.52 7.13
CA ASP A 20 4.11 2.27 7.62
C ASP A 20 3.24 1.68 6.51
N LEU A 21 3.72 0.61 5.89
CA LEU A 21 3.04 -0.16 4.84
C LEU A 21 2.26 -1.34 5.42
N SER A 22 2.08 -1.38 6.75
CA SER A 22 1.36 -2.47 7.42
C SER A 22 -0.15 -2.26 7.33
N GLY A 23 -0.89 -3.36 7.16
CA GLY A 23 -2.35 -3.33 7.00
C GLY A 23 -2.82 -2.94 5.60
N ASP A 24 -4.05 -2.43 5.51
CA ASP A 24 -4.72 -2.12 4.24
C ASP A 24 -4.17 -0.89 3.52
N LEU A 25 -4.42 -0.83 2.21
CA LEU A 25 -4.09 0.29 1.34
C LEU A 25 -4.82 1.56 1.79
N ARG A 26 -4.05 2.63 1.98
CA ARG A 26 -4.56 3.94 2.41
C ARG A 26 -3.76 5.07 1.78
N VAL A 27 -4.43 6.18 1.55
CA VAL A 27 -3.80 7.40 1.06
C VAL A 27 -3.25 8.20 2.24
N VAL A 28 -1.99 8.61 2.18
CA VAL A 28 -1.28 9.41 3.17
C VAL A 28 -0.76 10.68 2.49
N HIS A 29 -1.06 11.82 3.10
CA HIS A 29 -0.48 13.10 2.70
C HIS A 29 0.81 13.36 3.47
N ARG A 30 1.90 13.67 2.75
CA ARG A 30 3.16 14.14 3.30
C ARG A 30 3.43 15.56 2.83
N ARG A 31 4.46 16.19 3.40
CA ARG A 31 4.84 17.57 3.06
C ARG A 31 5.19 17.72 1.57
N ASP A 32 5.72 16.66 0.98
CA ASP A 32 6.21 16.61 -0.39
C ASP A 32 5.16 16.15 -1.41
N GLY A 33 3.98 15.68 -0.96
CA GLY A 33 2.93 15.19 -1.85
C GLY A 33 2.07 14.09 -1.26
N TRP A 34 1.35 13.38 -2.13
CA TRP A 34 0.43 12.31 -1.77
C TRP A 34 1.05 10.93 -2.05
N TYR A 35 0.79 9.97 -1.17
CA TYR A 35 1.34 8.62 -1.24
C TYR A 35 0.29 7.59 -0.86
N VAL A 36 0.15 6.53 -1.63
CA VAL A 36 -0.63 5.36 -1.25
C VAL A 36 0.31 4.37 -0.55
N VAL A 37 -0.03 3.95 0.65
CA VAL A 37 0.74 2.97 1.44
C VAL A 37 -0.15 1.84 1.93
N GLY A 38 0.39 0.63 2.02
CA GLY A 38 -0.31 -0.54 2.58
C GLY A 38 0.01 -1.81 1.82
N ARG A 39 -0.30 -2.97 2.41
CA ARG A 39 0.03 -4.30 1.85
C ARG A 39 1.51 -4.46 1.46
N GLY A 40 2.43 -3.74 2.11
CA GLY A 40 3.85 -3.73 1.73
C GLY A 40 4.17 -2.95 0.45
N MET A 41 3.25 -2.13 -0.06
CA MET A 41 3.41 -1.29 -1.24
C MET A 41 3.39 0.20 -0.88
N LEU A 42 4.16 1.00 -1.62
CA LEU A 42 4.19 2.46 -1.54
C LEU A 42 4.16 3.04 -2.95
N ILE A 43 3.20 3.91 -3.25
CA ILE A 43 2.98 4.47 -4.58
C ILE A 43 2.84 5.98 -4.44
N PRO A 44 3.76 6.79 -5.00
CA PRO A 44 3.60 8.23 -5.06
C PRO A 44 2.49 8.60 -6.03
N VAL A 45 1.64 9.55 -5.66
CA VAL A 45 0.53 10.05 -6.48
C VAL A 45 0.54 11.58 -6.53
N ALA A 46 0.02 12.14 -7.61
CA ALA A 46 -0.02 13.59 -7.81
C ALA A 46 -0.99 14.29 -6.84
N ASP A 47 -2.12 13.64 -6.57
CA ASP A 47 -3.21 14.18 -5.79
C ASP A 47 -4.02 13.10 -5.06
N ARG A 48 -4.89 13.55 -4.15
CA ARG A 48 -5.73 12.66 -3.34
C ARG A 48 -6.67 11.82 -4.19
N GLU A 49 -7.21 12.36 -5.28
CA GLU A 49 -8.14 11.64 -6.18
C GLU A 49 -7.46 10.50 -6.91
N GLU A 50 -6.23 10.72 -7.40
CA GLU A 50 -5.39 9.65 -7.97
C GLU A 50 -5.05 8.58 -6.92
N GLY A 51 -4.75 9.00 -5.69
CA GLY A 51 -4.54 8.08 -4.57
C GLY A 51 -5.76 7.20 -4.31
N ASP A 52 -6.95 7.78 -4.23
CA ASP A 52 -8.20 7.07 -3.95
C ASP A 52 -8.54 6.07 -5.08
N ARG A 53 -8.41 6.50 -6.34
CA ARG A 53 -8.58 5.61 -7.50
C ARG A 53 -7.61 4.43 -7.49
N THR A 54 -6.35 4.67 -7.13
CA THR A 54 -5.33 3.62 -7.03
C THR A 54 -5.69 2.61 -5.94
N VAL A 55 -6.11 3.09 -4.76
CA VAL A 55 -6.58 2.22 -3.67
C VAL A 55 -7.80 1.40 -4.10
N ALA A 56 -8.77 2.03 -4.76
CA ALA A 56 -9.98 1.37 -5.25
C ALA A 56 -9.66 0.29 -6.31
N GLN A 57 -8.80 0.60 -7.28
CA GLN A 57 -8.38 -0.37 -8.30
C GLN A 57 -7.66 -1.57 -7.67
N MET A 58 -6.67 -1.32 -6.81
CA MET A 58 -5.91 -2.40 -6.15
C MET A 58 -6.71 -3.22 -5.15
N THR A 59 -7.74 -2.61 -4.54
CA THR A 59 -8.67 -3.34 -3.67
C THR A 59 -9.57 -4.25 -4.50
N ASN A 60 -10.01 -3.80 -5.68
CA ASN A 60 -10.90 -4.56 -6.55
C ASN A 60 -10.18 -5.67 -7.33
N GLU A 61 -8.92 -5.46 -7.74
CA GLU A 61 -8.10 -6.48 -8.43
C GLU A 61 -7.69 -7.65 -7.51
N GLY A 62 -7.76 -7.48 -6.19
CA GLY A 62 -7.56 -8.57 -5.23
C GLY A 62 -8.70 -9.60 -5.17
N GLY A 63 -9.76 -9.45 -5.98
CA GLY A 63 -10.96 -10.29 -5.96
C GLY A 63 -11.15 -11.22 -7.17
N SER A 64 -10.16 -11.39 -8.05
CA SER A 64 -10.25 -12.31 -9.20
C SER A 64 -9.04 -13.26 -9.27
N ASP A 65 -8.83 -14.02 -8.19
CA ASP A 65 -8.08 -15.29 -8.23
C ASP A 65 -8.95 -16.40 -7.62
N ASP A 66 -10.16 -16.61 -8.14
CA ASP A 66 -11.01 -17.76 -7.80
C ASP A 66 -11.85 -18.24 -9.01
N ALA A 67 -11.28 -18.24 -10.21
CA ALA A 67 -12.02 -18.66 -11.41
C ALA A 67 -11.25 -19.59 -12.39
N LEU A 68 -10.07 -20.11 -12.03
CA LEU A 68 -9.40 -21.12 -12.85
C LEU A 68 -8.66 -22.16 -12.02
N ARG A 69 -9.44 -23.08 -11.43
CA ARG A 69 -8.95 -24.44 -11.20
C ARG A 69 -10.03 -25.42 -11.67
N THR A 70 -10.00 -25.69 -12.99
CA THR A 70 -10.64 -26.84 -13.63
C THR A 70 -10.02 -28.15 -13.13
#